data_AF-A0A7Y2KWY7-F1
#
_entry.id   AF-A0A7Y2KWY7-F1
#
_cell.length_a   1.000
_cell.length_b   1.000
_cell.length_c   1.000
_cell.angle_alpha   90.00
_cell.angle_beta   90.00
_cell.angle_gamma   90.00
#
_symmetry.space_group_name_H-M   'P 1'
#
loop_
_entity.id
_entity.type
_entity.pdbx_description
1 polymer ?
#
loop_
_entity_poly.entity_id
_entity_poly.type
_entity_poly.pdbx_seq_one_letter_code
_entity_poly.pdbx_strand_id
1 'polypeptide(L)'
;EIAPQADSATRTRRTRLTLDQTPPAFRLGSSVSVTVSSPIAEHFELPLTALQETDGHSRIWVIDPQTQTVSPRDVNVLRRDAQTVLLQGGLKNGDYVVSAGVNSLTPGQKVRFDKESSQ
;
A
#
# COMPACT_ATOMS: atom_id res chain seq x y z
N GLU A 1 -13.08 24.23 -8.16
CA GLU A 1 -14.36 23.85 -8.80
C GLU A 1 -14.08 23.00 -10.04
N ILE A 2 -14.85 21.92 -10.27
CA ILE A 2 -14.72 21.06 -11.46
C ILE A 2 -16.04 21.12 -12.23
N ALA A 3 -15.98 21.34 -13.54
CA ALA A 3 -17.17 21.38 -14.38
C ALA A 3 -17.90 20.01 -14.37
N PRO A 4 -19.24 19.99 -14.31
CA PRO A 4 -20.02 18.75 -14.21
C PRO A 4 -20.02 17.95 -15.51
N GLN A 5 -19.72 18.56 -16.66
CA GLN A 5 -19.70 17.89 -17.96
C GLN A 5 -18.31 17.98 -18.59
N ALA A 6 -17.89 16.89 -19.24
CA ALA A 6 -16.68 16.87 -20.04
C ALA A 6 -16.93 17.53 -21.40
N ASP A 7 -15.92 18.20 -21.92
CA ASP A 7 -15.90 18.69 -23.29
C ASP A 7 -15.72 17.51 -24.25
N SER A 8 -16.62 17.35 -25.22
CA SER A 8 -16.67 16.17 -26.10
C SER A 8 -15.54 16.11 -27.11
N ALA A 9 -14.99 17.26 -27.52
CA ALA A 9 -13.91 17.33 -28.51
C ALA A 9 -12.55 17.01 -27.88
N THR A 10 -12.30 17.50 -26.67
CA THR A 10 -11.01 17.33 -25.98
C THR A 10 -11.01 16.16 -25.00
N ARG A 11 -12.19 15.62 -24.64
CA ARG A 11 -12.38 14.62 -23.58
C ARG A 11 -11.82 15.07 -22.23
N THR A 12 -11.79 16.39 -21.99
CA THR A 12 -11.30 16.98 -20.73
C THR A 12 -12.43 17.60 -19.92
N ARG A 13 -12.21 17.74 -18.61
CA ARG A 13 -13.08 18.52 -17.72
C ARG A 13 -12.38 19.79 -17.30
N ARG A 14 -13.04 20.93 -17.51
CA ARG A 14 -12.53 22.22 -17.04
C ARG A 14 -12.51 22.24 -15.51
N THR A 15 -11.35 22.55 -14.95
CA THR A 15 -11.14 22.66 -13.51
C THR A 15 -10.59 24.05 -13.18
N ARG A 16 -11.21 24.73 -12.20
CA ARG A 16 -10.76 26.00 -11.66
C ARG A 16 -10.12 25.77 -10.29
N LEU A 17 -8.87 26.20 -10.16
CA LEU A 17 -8.05 26.11 -8.95
C LEU A 17 -7.84 27.53 -8.42
N THR A 18 -7.83 27.68 -7.09
CA THR A 18 -7.46 28.92 -6.41
C THR A 18 -6.09 28.70 -5.79
N LEU A 19 -5.19 29.69 -5.92
CA LEU A 19 -3.92 29.69 -5.21
C LEU A 19 -4.12 30.43 -3.89
N ASP A 20 -3.99 29.72 -2.77
CA ASP A 20 -4.11 30.33 -1.43
C ASP A 20 -3.03 31.39 -1.20
N GLN A 21 -1.85 31.16 -1.76
CA GLN A 21 -0.76 32.13 -1.79
C GLN A 21 -0.22 32.25 -3.21
N THR A 22 -0.24 33.48 -3.73
CA THR A 22 0.27 33.77 -5.07
C THR A 22 1.70 34.27 -4.97
N PRO A 23 2.69 33.58 -5.58
CA PRO A 23 4.07 34.05 -5.54
C PRO A 23 4.23 35.37 -6.32
N PRO A 24 5.13 36.28 -5.90
CA PRO A 24 5.29 37.60 -6.52
C PRO A 24 5.66 37.58 -8.01
N ALA A 25 6.15 36.45 -8.52
CA ALA A 25 6.49 36.26 -9.93
C ALA A 25 5.30 35.82 -10.81
N PHE A 26 4.14 35.50 -10.22
CA PHE A 26 2.97 35.04 -10.96
C PHE A 26 2.32 36.20 -11.72
N ARG A 27 2.09 36.03 -13.02
CA ARG A 27 1.48 37.03 -13.91
C ARG A 27 0.40 36.38 -14.77
N LEU A 28 -0.59 37.16 -15.20
CA LEU A 28 -1.55 36.72 -16.21
C LEU A 28 -0.82 36.27 -17.48
N GLY A 29 -1.23 35.13 -18.04
CA GLY A 29 -0.58 34.50 -19.20
C GLY A 29 0.53 33.51 -18.85
N SER A 30 0.88 33.33 -17.56
CA SER A 30 1.85 32.31 -17.15
C SER A 30 1.30 30.90 -17.39
N SER A 31 2.15 30.01 -17.92
CA SER A 31 1.86 28.57 -17.95
C SER A 31 2.09 27.95 -16.57
N VAL A 32 1.21 27.04 -16.16
CA VAL A 32 1.29 26.36 -14.87
C VAL A 32 1.19 24.86 -15.11
N SER A 33 2.12 24.10 -14.51
CA SER A 33 2.01 22.64 -14.42
C SER A 33 1.33 22.27 -13.11
N VAL A 34 0.29 21.45 -13.21
CA VAL A 34 -0.45 20.94 -12.05
C VAL A 34 -0.28 19.43 -12.01
N THR A 35 0.23 18.92 -10.89
CA THR A 35 0.27 17.48 -10.61
C THR A 35 -0.84 17.18 -9.62
N VAL A 36 -1.73 16.26 -9.99
CA VAL A 36 -2.76 15.75 -9.08
C VAL A 36 -2.21 14.48 -8.45
N SER A 37 -1.95 14.52 -7.15
CA SER A 37 -1.66 13.32 -6.35
C SER A 37 -2.86 13.01 -5.47
N SER A 38 -3.40 11.80 -5.56
CA SER A 38 -4.27 11.26 -4.52
C SER A 38 -3.40 10.53 -3.52
N PRO A 39 -3.67 10.61 -2.20
CA PRO A 39 -3.12 9.65 -1.27
C PRO A 39 -3.55 8.25 -1.75
N ILE A 40 -2.59 7.45 -2.19
CA ILE A 40 -2.81 6.03 -2.37
C ILE A 40 -2.60 5.45 -0.98
N ALA A 41 -3.62 4.76 -0.46
CA ALA A 41 -3.48 4.10 0.82
C ALA A 41 -2.31 3.10 0.73
N GLU A 42 -1.45 3.08 1.74
CA GLU A 42 -0.27 2.21 1.75
C GLU A 42 -0.67 0.76 1.50
N HIS A 43 0.00 0.16 0.51
CA HIS A 43 -0.21 -1.21 0.13
C HIS A 43 1.14 -1.92 -0.01
N PHE A 44 1.16 -3.20 0.35
CA PHE A 44 2.35 -4.03 0.37
C PHE A 44 2.15 -5.20 -0.58
N GLU A 45 3.11 -5.43 -1.47
CA GLU A 45 3.15 -6.61 -2.32
C GLU A 45 4.04 -7.67 -1.67
N LEU A 46 3.48 -8.86 -1.46
CA LEU A 46 4.18 -9.99 -0.85
C LEU A 46 4.00 -11.24 -1.72
N PRO A 47 4.87 -12.26 -1.56
CA PRO A 47 4.62 -13.58 -2.13
C PRO A 47 3.27 -14.13 -1.65
N LEU A 48 2.52 -14.79 -2.54
CA LEU A 48 1.23 -15.39 -2.20
C LEU A 48 1.37 -16.42 -1.06
N THR A 49 2.53 -17.06 -0.93
CA THR A 49 2.86 -18.03 0.13
C THR A 49 2.95 -17.42 1.53
N ALA A 50 3.06 -16.09 1.64
CA ALA A 50 3.04 -15.37 2.92
C ALA A 50 1.63 -15.16 3.47
N LEU A 51 0.60 -15.33 2.63
CA LEU A 51 -0.80 -15.16 3.01
C LEU A 51 -1.32 -16.46 3.63
N GLN A 52 -1.90 -16.36 4.82
CA GLN A 52 -2.67 -17.43 5.42
C GLN A 52 -4.16 -17.08 5.36
N GLU A 53 -4.97 -18.01 4.89
CA GLU A 53 -6.42 -17.95 5.00
C GLU A 53 -6.89 -18.92 6.08
N THR A 54 -7.71 -18.45 7.01
CA THR A 54 -8.33 -19.30 8.03
C THR A 54 -9.70 -18.76 8.36
N ASP A 55 -10.71 -19.64 8.34
CA ASP A 55 -12.11 -19.29 8.62
C ASP A 55 -12.65 -18.12 7.78
N GLY A 56 -12.16 -17.99 6.53
CA GLY A 56 -12.54 -16.90 5.62
C GLY A 56 -11.81 -15.57 5.87
N HIS A 57 -10.91 -15.50 6.86
CA HIS A 57 -10.09 -14.33 7.15
C HIS A 57 -8.69 -14.46 6.56
N SER A 58 -8.21 -13.39 5.94
CA SER A 58 -6.84 -13.27 5.41
C SER A 58 -5.93 -12.63 6.44
N ARG A 59 -4.83 -13.31 6.76
CA ARG A 59 -3.82 -12.82 7.72
C ARG A 59 -2.41 -13.12 7.24
N ILE A 60 -1.46 -12.35 7.77
CA ILE A 60 -0.03 -12.58 7.60
C ILE A 60 0.61 -12.83 8.95
N TRP A 61 1.85 -13.33 8.95
CA TRP A 61 2.64 -13.50 10.16
C TRP A 61 3.81 -12.53 10.18
N VAL A 62 3.84 -11.65 11.18
CA VAL A 62 4.90 -10.67 11.37
C VAL A 62 5.84 -11.15 12.47
N ILE A 63 7.14 -11.09 12.19
CA ILE A 63 8.22 -11.43 13.11
C ILE A 63 8.59 -10.20 13.93
N ASP A 64 8.60 -10.33 15.25
CA ASP A 64 9.23 -9.37 16.14
C ASP A 64 10.73 -9.71 16.27
N PRO A 65 11.64 -8.86 15.77
CA PRO A 65 13.07 -9.12 15.82
C PRO A 65 13.66 -9.10 17.25
N GLN A 66 13.00 -8.44 18.20
CA GLN A 66 13.49 -8.34 19.59
C GLN A 66 13.22 -9.63 20.36
N THR A 67 12.03 -10.20 20.18
CA THR A 67 11.61 -11.42 20.89
C THR A 67 11.82 -12.69 20.07
N GLN A 68 12.11 -12.54 18.77
CA GLN A 68 12.17 -13.62 17.78
C GLN A 68 10.89 -14.46 17.76
N THR A 69 9.74 -13.80 17.92
CA THR A 69 8.42 -14.46 17.90
C THR A 69 7.58 -13.98 16.73
N VAL A 70 6.61 -14.80 16.33
CA VAL A 70 5.64 -14.44 15.28
C VAL A 70 4.29 -14.07 15.87
N SER A 71 3.62 -13.10 15.23
CA SER A 71 2.26 -12.69 15.56
C SER A 71 1.40 -12.62 14.30
N PRO A 72 0.16 -13.15 14.33
CA PRO A 72 -0.75 -13.00 13.22
C PRO A 72 -1.26 -11.55 13.17
N ARG A 73 -1.40 -11.02 11.95
CA ARG A 73 -2.03 -9.72 11.71
C ARG A 73 -3.02 -9.83 10.57
N ASP A 74 -4.22 -9.32 10.79
CA ASP A 74 -5.26 -9.28 9.78
C ASP A 74 -4.90 -8.26 8.69
N VAL A 75 -5.20 -8.62 7.45
CA VAL A 75 -4.90 -7.81 6.26
C VAL A 75 -6.09 -7.77 5.33
N ASN A 76 -6.23 -6.68 4.60
CA ASN A 76 -7.18 -6.58 3.51
C ASN A 76 -6.50 -6.91 2.18
N VAL A 77 -7.06 -7.86 1.42
CA VAL A 77 -6.51 -8.25 0.12
C VAL A 77 -7.08 -7.34 -0.96
N LEU A 78 -6.23 -6.55 -1.60
CA LEU A 78 -6.62 -5.66 -2.70
C LEU A 78 -6.58 -6.36 -4.05
N ARG A 79 -5.58 -7.22 -4.26
CA ARG A 79 -5.38 -7.96 -5.51
C ARG A 79 -4.65 -9.26 -5.22
N ARG A 80 -4.99 -10.32 -5.96
CA ARG A 80 -4.22 -11.57 -6.03
C ARG A 80 -3.78 -11.81 -7.46
N ASP A 81 -2.49 -12.10 -7.60
CA ASP A 81 -1.86 -12.53 -8.85
C ASP A 81 -1.31 -13.97 -8.66
N ALA A 82 -0.72 -14.55 -9.71
CA ALA A 82 -0.29 -15.95 -9.69
C ALA A 82 0.82 -16.25 -8.65
N GLN A 83 1.65 -15.25 -8.33
CA GLN A 83 2.80 -15.41 -7.43
C GLN A 83 2.78 -14.42 -6.27
N THR A 84 2.05 -13.32 -6.39
CA THR A 84 2.05 -12.22 -5.43
C THR A 84 0.63 -11.85 -4.98
N VAL A 85 0.55 -11.18 -3.85
CA VAL A 85 -0.67 -10.61 -3.29
C VAL A 85 -0.41 -9.16 -2.89
N LEU A 86 -1.32 -8.27 -3.29
CA LEU A 86 -1.32 -6.87 -2.87
C LEU A 86 -2.24 -6.72 -1.66
N LEU A 87 -1.68 -6.27 -0.55
CA LEU A 87 -2.34 -6.14 0.74
C LEU A 87 -2.42 -4.69 1.18
N GLN A 88 -3.45 -4.37 1.96
CA GLN A 88 -3.62 -3.10 2.63
C GLN A 88 -3.75 -3.31 4.13
N GLY A 89 -3.05 -2.48 4.91
CA GLY A 89 -3.04 -2.56 6.37
C GLY A 89 -2.22 -3.74 6.90
N GLY A 90 -2.15 -3.85 8.23
CA GLY A 90 -1.44 -4.93 8.93
C GLY A 90 0.09 -4.83 8.92
N LEU A 91 0.68 -3.99 8.09
CA LEU A 91 2.13 -3.84 7.92
C LEU A 91 2.61 -2.40 8.05
N LYS A 92 3.86 -2.27 8.49
CA LYS A 92 4.64 -1.03 8.45
C LYS A 92 5.95 -1.29 7.71
N ASN A 93 6.51 -0.25 7.11
CA ASN A 93 7.86 -0.33 6.54
C ASN A 93 8.87 -0.79 7.61
N GLY A 94 9.65 -1.80 7.27
CA GLY A 94 10.63 -2.44 8.17
C GLY A 94 10.10 -3.64 8.96
N ASP A 95 8.81 -3.98 8.85
CA ASP A 95 8.29 -5.23 9.40
C ASP A 95 8.85 -6.44 8.62
N TYR A 96 9.16 -7.52 9.35
CA TYR A 96 9.58 -8.79 8.78
C TYR A 96 8.39 -9.72 8.67
N VAL A 97 8.15 -10.28 7.48
CA VAL A 97 7.00 -11.18 7.22
C VAL A 97 7.48 -12.58 6.91
N VAL A 98 6.78 -13.58 7.44
CA VAL A 98 7.04 -14.98 7.11
C VAL A 98 6.51 -15.28 5.70
N SER A 99 7.38 -15.75 4.80
CA SER A 99 7.03 -16.06 3.41
C SER A 99 6.69 -17.53 3.15
N ALA A 100 6.93 -18.44 4.10
CA ALA A 100 6.66 -19.87 3.97
C ALA A 100 6.34 -20.52 5.31
N GLY A 101 5.53 -21.59 5.31
CA GLY A 101 5.16 -22.31 6.54
C GLY A 101 4.06 -21.64 7.38
N VAL A 102 3.39 -20.63 6.84
CA VAL A 102 2.36 -19.83 7.54
C VAL A 102 1.18 -20.64 8.07
N ASN A 103 0.89 -21.81 7.48
CA ASN A 103 -0.20 -22.70 7.90
C ASN A 103 0.09 -23.50 9.17
N SER A 104 1.33 -23.51 9.65
CA SER A 104 1.75 -24.28 10.82
C SER A 104 2.17 -23.41 12.01
N LEU A 105 2.08 -22.09 11.87
CA LEU A 105 2.48 -21.16 12.91
C LEU A 105 1.39 -20.97 13.97
N THR A 106 1.83 -20.78 15.21
CA THR A 106 0.99 -20.40 16.34
C THR A 106 1.41 -19.05 16.91
N PRO A 107 0.49 -18.24 17.48
CA PRO A 107 0.83 -16.94 18.04
C PRO A 107 1.89 -17.06 19.14
N GLY A 108 2.92 -16.20 19.08
CA GLY A 108 4.03 -16.20 20.05
C GLY A 108 5.07 -17.30 19.83
N GLN A 109 4.93 -18.10 18.76
CA GLN A 109 5.92 -19.13 18.43
C GLN A 109 7.28 -18.49 18.16
N LYS A 110 8.33 -19.03 18.80
CA LYS A 110 9.71 -18.62 18.53
C LYS A 110 10.15 -19.11 17.16
N VAL A 111 10.81 -18.24 16.41
CA VAL A 111 11.37 -18.52 15.09
C VAL A 111 12.82 -18.09 15.02
N ARG A 112 13.61 -18.82 14.23
CA ARG A 112 14.95 -18.37 13.85
C ARG A 112 14.85 -17.77 12.46
N PHE A 113 15.24 -16.51 12.30
CA PHE A 113 15.30 -15.86 11.00
C PHE A 113 16.68 -15.22 10.83
N ASP A 114 17.33 -15.54 9.72
CA ASP A 114 18.59 -14.93 9.33
C ASP A 114 18.25 -13.73 8.43
N LYS A 115 18.81 -12.55 8.70
CA LYS A 115 18.39 -11.26 8.13
C LYS A 115 18.69 -11.10 6.62
N GLU A 116 19.09 -12.17 5.94
CA GLU A 116 19.75 -12.19 4.63
C GLU A 116 18.94 -12.93 3.56
N SER A 117 17.63 -12.66 3.51
CA SER A 117 16.75 -13.19 2.47
C SER A 117 15.92 -12.06 1.86
N SER A 118 16.59 -11.17 1.15
CA SER A 118 15.94 -10.20 0.25
C SER A 118 16.87 -10.04 -0.97
N GLN A 119 16.70 -10.93 -1.94
CA GLN A 119 17.13 -10.74 -3.33
C GLN A 119 15.92 -10.93 -4.22
#